data_AF-A0A561PU43-F1
#
_entry.id   AF-A0A561PU43-F1
#
_cell.length_a   1.000
_cell.length_b   1.000
_cell.length_c   1.000
_cell.angle_alpha   90.00
_cell.angle_beta   90.00
_cell.angle_gamma   90.00
#
_symmetry.space_group_name_H-M   'P 1'
#
loop_
_entity.id
_entity.type
_entity.pdbx_description
1 polymer ?
#
loop_
_entity_poly.entity_id
_entity_poly.type
_entity_poly.pdbx_seq_one_letter_code
_entity_poly.pdbx_strand_id
1 'polypeptide(L)'
;MHPETPTVLKKKAAVVVAHPDDETLWAGGTILFHPQWDWTVAGLCRASDPDRAPKFFKVLQALGAQGVLGDLEDGPEQTPLPEAEVEHQVLSLLPAQHYDLIITHHPQGEYTRHRRHEEVSRAVIALWAAGKLEATELWVFAYEDGQRAYYPEAVPQATIYHVLEKEIWQRKYALMTNTYGFREDSWEAATTPLAEAFWCFHHPQEALQWLHTLSASL
;
A
#
# COMPACT_ATOMS: atom_id res chain seq x y z
N MET A 1 -40.18 11.04 19.14
CA MET A 1 -39.56 10.12 18.17
C MET A 1 -38.52 10.93 17.42
N HIS A 2 -37.24 10.75 17.75
CA HIS A 2 -36.17 11.33 16.94
C HIS A 2 -36.04 10.47 15.67
N PRO A 3 -35.97 11.07 14.47
CA PRO A 3 -35.71 10.30 13.26
C PRO A 3 -34.29 9.74 13.35
N GLU A 4 -34.16 8.41 13.29
CA GLU A 4 -32.86 7.78 13.12
C GLU A 4 -32.23 8.32 11.84
N THR A 5 -31.06 8.94 11.99
CA THR A 5 -30.30 9.43 10.84
C THR A 5 -29.79 8.20 10.08
N PRO A 6 -30.00 8.09 8.76
CA PRO A 6 -29.53 6.94 8.01
C PRO A 6 -28.03 6.77 8.22
N THR A 7 -27.61 5.64 8.76
CA THR A 7 -26.20 5.25 8.81
C THR A 7 -25.73 5.04 7.38
N VAL A 8 -25.08 6.05 6.79
CA VAL A 8 -24.34 5.89 5.54
C VAL A 8 -23.23 4.88 5.85
N LEU A 9 -23.29 3.71 5.21
CA LEU A 9 -22.23 2.72 5.33
C LEU A 9 -20.92 3.35 4.86
N LYS A 10 -19.91 3.35 5.73
CA LYS A 10 -18.57 3.83 5.39
C LYS A 10 -17.94 2.83 4.42
N LYS A 11 -17.28 3.34 3.37
CA LYS A 11 -16.48 2.52 2.46
C LYS A 11 -15.37 1.84 3.25
N LYS A 12 -15.23 0.52 3.13
CA LYS A 12 -14.16 -0.26 3.75
C LYS A 12 -13.00 -0.38 2.78
N ALA A 13 -11.81 0.05 3.17
CA ALA A 13 -10.64 0.01 2.31
C ALA A 13 -9.43 -0.57 3.04
N ALA A 14 -8.65 -1.38 2.33
CA ALA A 14 -7.40 -1.92 2.84
C ALA A 14 -6.20 -1.43 2.04
N VAL A 15 -5.07 -1.21 2.72
CA VAL A 15 -3.77 -1.01 2.10
C VAL A 15 -2.86 -2.13 2.57
N VAL A 16 -2.32 -2.92 1.65
CA VAL A 16 -1.47 -4.08 1.92
C VAL A 16 -0.08 -3.77 1.39
N VAL A 17 0.89 -3.64 2.28
CA VAL A 17 2.26 -3.25 1.94
C VAL A 17 3.28 -4.19 2.57
N ALA A 18 4.51 -4.15 2.08
CA ALA A 18 5.57 -4.94 2.67
C ALA A 18 6.08 -4.32 3.97
N HIS A 19 6.48 -3.04 3.96
CA HIS A 19 7.20 -2.43 5.07
C HIS A 19 6.41 -1.30 5.72
N PRO A 20 6.71 -0.98 7.00
CA PRO A 20 6.10 0.16 7.67
C PRO A 20 6.67 1.49 7.17
N ASP A 21 5.97 2.18 6.28
CA ASP A 21 6.24 3.49 5.65
C ASP A 21 5.66 3.51 4.24
N ASP A 22 5.68 2.36 3.56
CA ASP A 22 5.13 2.16 2.23
C ASP A 22 3.67 2.65 2.12
N GLU A 23 2.84 2.39 3.15
CA GLU A 23 1.44 2.82 3.15
C GLU A 23 1.31 4.34 3.08
N THR A 24 2.22 5.05 3.74
CA THR A 24 2.23 6.50 3.82
C THR A 24 2.89 7.09 2.60
N LEU A 25 4.00 6.52 2.15
CA LEU A 25 4.78 7.00 1.02
C LEU A 25 3.97 6.92 -0.29
N TRP A 26 3.26 5.81 -0.52
CA TRP A 26 2.58 5.54 -1.78
C TRP A 26 1.08 5.85 -1.79
N ALA A 27 0.41 5.83 -0.63
CA ALA A 27 -1.04 6.06 -0.52
C ALA A 27 -1.48 6.99 0.62
N GLY A 28 -0.55 7.59 1.38
CA GLY A 28 -0.89 8.42 2.53
C GLY A 28 -1.77 9.62 2.16
N GLY A 29 -1.59 10.20 0.98
CA GLY A 29 -2.41 11.28 0.45
C GLY A 29 -3.85 10.84 0.17
N THR A 30 -4.01 9.67 -0.46
CA THR A 30 -5.32 9.05 -0.73
C THR A 30 -6.07 8.73 0.57
N ILE A 31 -5.38 8.20 1.58
CA ILE A 31 -5.96 7.95 2.91
C ILE A 31 -6.41 9.27 3.56
N LEU A 32 -5.54 10.29 3.58
CA LEU A 32 -5.83 11.61 4.15
C LEU A 32 -6.97 12.34 3.43
N PHE A 33 -7.12 12.12 2.13
CA PHE A 33 -8.19 12.70 1.30
C PHE A 33 -9.55 12.04 1.55
N HIS A 34 -9.56 10.81 2.06
CA HIS A 34 -10.78 10.05 2.37
C HIS A 34 -10.88 9.69 3.87
N PRO A 35 -10.95 10.67 4.78
CA PRO A 35 -10.98 10.43 6.23
C PRO A 35 -12.28 9.76 6.72
N GLN A 36 -13.32 9.72 5.88
CA GLN A 36 -14.61 9.12 6.19
C GLN A 36 -14.67 7.62 5.89
N TRP A 37 -13.68 7.06 5.20
CA TRP A 37 -13.59 5.61 4.94
C TRP A 37 -13.06 4.87 6.17
N ASP A 38 -13.35 3.58 6.24
CA ASP A 38 -12.83 2.68 7.26
C ASP A 38 -11.57 2.00 6.71
N TRP A 39 -10.41 2.56 7.06
CA TRP A 39 -9.11 2.14 6.55
C TRP A 39 -8.46 1.08 7.44
N THR A 40 -8.03 -0.02 6.84
CA THR A 40 -7.18 -1.05 7.47
C THR A 40 -5.85 -1.16 6.73
N VAL A 41 -4.73 -1.03 7.42
CA VAL A 41 -3.40 -1.20 6.82
C VAL A 41 -2.74 -2.47 7.34
N ALA A 42 -2.28 -3.33 6.43
CA ALA A 42 -1.48 -4.49 6.75
C ALA A 42 -0.06 -4.32 6.18
N GLY A 43 0.93 -4.19 7.06
CA GLY A 43 2.35 -4.31 6.68
C GLY A 43 2.82 -5.74 6.91
N LEU A 44 3.50 -6.37 5.96
CA LEU A 44 3.84 -7.79 6.05
C LEU A 44 5.14 -8.07 6.83
N CYS A 45 5.97 -7.06 7.05
CA CYS A 45 7.28 -7.19 7.68
C CYS A 45 7.40 -6.32 8.93
N ARG A 46 8.46 -6.60 9.72
CA ARG A 46 8.97 -5.72 10.78
C ARG A 46 8.07 -5.55 12.02
N ALA A 47 7.13 -6.45 12.30
CA ALA A 47 6.33 -6.37 13.53
C ALA A 47 7.19 -6.35 14.81
N SER A 48 8.34 -7.03 14.81
CA SER A 48 9.26 -7.06 15.95
C SER A 48 10.32 -5.94 15.93
N ASP A 49 10.30 -5.04 14.92
CA ASP A 49 11.27 -3.95 14.81
C ASP A 49 11.00 -2.88 15.89
N PRO A 50 11.90 -2.68 16.86
CA PRO A 50 11.66 -1.80 18.00
C PRO A 50 11.66 -0.31 17.63
N ASP A 51 12.14 0.06 16.44
CA ASP A 51 12.10 1.44 15.95
C ASP A 51 10.92 1.66 14.99
N ARG A 52 10.79 0.82 13.96
CA ARG A 52 9.83 1.03 12.87
C ARG A 52 8.39 0.67 13.26
N ALA A 53 8.16 -0.41 13.99
CA ALA A 53 6.81 -0.84 14.35
C ALA A 53 6.06 0.19 15.22
N PRO A 54 6.65 0.79 16.28
CA PRO A 54 5.96 1.82 17.04
C PRO A 54 5.62 3.07 16.23
N LYS A 55 6.43 3.41 15.22
CA LYS A 55 6.19 4.56 14.33
C LYS A 55 5.03 4.30 13.38
N PHE A 56 4.94 3.09 12.83
CA PHE A 56 3.80 2.65 12.01
C PHE A 56 2.46 2.91 12.71
N PHE A 57 2.29 2.41 13.93
CA PHE A 57 1.03 2.58 14.66
C PHE A 57 0.72 4.05 15.01
N LYS A 58 1.75 4.87 15.26
CA LYS A 58 1.58 6.33 15.45
C LYS A 58 1.10 7.01 14.17
N VAL A 59 1.65 6.60 13.02
CA VAL A 59 1.24 7.13 11.71
C VAL A 59 -0.19 6.72 11.39
N LEU A 60 -0.57 5.45 11.61
CA LEU A 60 -1.94 5.00 11.40
C LEU A 60 -2.95 5.77 12.28
N GLN A 61 -2.58 6.07 13.53
CA GLN A 61 -3.40 6.94 14.39
C GLN A 61 -3.61 8.33 13.77
N ALA A 62 -2.57 8.93 13.20
CA ALA A 62 -2.66 10.25 12.56
C ALA A 62 -3.43 10.22 11.21
N LEU A 63 -3.40 9.08 10.52
CA LEU A 63 -4.19 8.81 9.32
C LEU A 63 -5.66 8.48 9.63
N GLY A 64 -6.00 8.17 10.88
CA GLY A 64 -7.33 7.69 11.25
C GLY A 64 -7.61 6.26 10.77
N ALA A 65 -6.56 5.46 10.61
CA ALA A 65 -6.62 4.08 10.14
C ALA A 65 -6.34 3.07 11.27
N GLN A 66 -6.85 1.85 11.11
CA GLN A 66 -6.42 0.69 11.88
C GLN A 66 -5.31 -0.04 11.13
N GLY A 67 -4.54 -0.88 11.82
CA GLY A 67 -3.61 -1.74 11.12
C GLY A 67 -2.86 -2.73 11.99
N VAL A 68 -2.07 -3.55 11.31
CA VAL A 68 -1.35 -4.68 11.88
C VAL A 68 -0.05 -4.91 11.10
N LEU A 69 0.96 -5.45 11.78
CA LEU A 69 2.22 -5.85 11.16
C LEU A 69 2.42 -7.36 11.26
N GLY A 70 2.91 -7.96 10.18
CA GLY A 70 3.57 -9.26 10.14
C GLY A 70 5.07 -9.13 10.37
N ASP A 71 5.78 -10.25 10.45
CA ASP A 71 7.23 -10.26 10.73
C ASP A 71 8.00 -11.09 9.70
N LEU A 72 7.57 -11.02 8.43
CA LEU A 72 8.36 -11.60 7.33
C LEU A 72 9.74 -10.94 7.25
N GLU A 73 10.71 -11.70 6.72
CA GLU A 73 12.10 -11.26 6.59
C GLU A 73 12.22 -10.06 5.64
N ASP A 74 12.86 -8.98 6.12
CA ASP A 74 13.14 -7.74 5.39
C ASP A 74 14.63 -7.34 5.50
N GLY A 75 15.51 -8.35 5.51
CA GLY A 75 16.96 -8.14 5.50
C GLY A 75 17.51 -7.83 4.10
N PRO A 76 18.73 -7.29 3.97
CA PRO A 76 19.39 -7.18 2.66
C PRO A 76 19.68 -8.55 2.03
N GLU A 77 19.86 -9.59 2.86
CA GLU A 77 20.16 -10.97 2.44
C GLU A 77 18.90 -11.80 2.11
N GLN A 78 17.77 -11.13 2.00
CA GLN A 78 16.46 -11.73 1.88
C GLN A 78 16.32 -12.66 0.65
N THR A 79 15.91 -13.91 0.90
CA THR A 79 15.68 -14.90 -0.16
C THR A 79 14.24 -14.85 -0.68
N PRO A 80 13.94 -15.44 -1.85
CA PRO A 80 12.55 -15.63 -2.28
C PRO A 80 11.77 -16.45 -1.26
N LEU A 81 10.57 -15.99 -0.91
CA LEU A 81 9.63 -16.77 -0.10
C LEU A 81 8.71 -17.60 -0.98
N PRO A 82 8.24 -18.78 -0.53
CA PRO A 82 7.14 -19.50 -1.18
C PRO A 82 5.89 -18.62 -1.25
N GLU A 83 5.20 -18.59 -2.39
CA GLU A 83 3.98 -17.78 -2.58
C GLU A 83 2.94 -18.05 -1.48
N ALA A 84 2.73 -19.32 -1.13
CA ALA A 84 1.79 -19.72 -0.09
C ALA A 84 2.10 -19.14 1.30
N GLU A 85 3.37 -18.84 1.60
CA GLU A 85 3.77 -18.23 2.87
C GLU A 85 3.33 -16.76 2.91
N VAL A 86 3.57 -16.02 1.83
CA VAL A 86 3.18 -14.62 1.70
C VAL A 86 1.66 -14.50 1.64
N GLU A 87 0.98 -15.37 0.89
CA GLU A 87 -0.48 -15.47 0.88
C GLU A 87 -1.07 -15.71 2.28
N HIS A 88 -0.49 -16.65 3.02
CA HIS A 88 -0.91 -16.94 4.38
C HIS A 88 -0.74 -15.72 5.29
N GLN A 89 0.38 -15.01 5.17
CA GLN A 89 0.62 -13.79 5.94
C GLN A 89 -0.46 -12.73 5.63
N VAL A 90 -0.76 -12.45 4.36
CA VAL A 90 -1.82 -11.49 3.97
C VAL A 90 -3.16 -11.87 4.62
N LEU A 91 -3.58 -13.13 4.49
CA LEU A 91 -4.86 -13.60 5.03
C LEU A 91 -4.89 -13.61 6.57
N SER A 92 -3.75 -13.80 7.24
CA SER A 92 -3.69 -13.77 8.70
C SER A 92 -3.78 -12.35 9.28
N LEU A 93 -3.35 -11.35 8.51
CA LEU A 93 -3.31 -9.95 8.94
C LEU A 93 -4.62 -9.21 8.64
N LEU A 94 -5.24 -9.49 7.49
CA LEU A 94 -6.50 -8.82 7.14
C LEU A 94 -7.72 -9.53 7.73
N PRO A 95 -8.67 -8.78 8.31
CA PRO A 95 -9.98 -9.31 8.64
C PRO A 95 -10.64 -9.97 7.42
N ALA A 96 -11.19 -11.18 7.61
CA ALA A 96 -11.97 -11.87 6.60
C ALA A 96 -13.33 -11.15 6.42
N GLN A 97 -13.37 -10.24 5.45
CA GLN A 97 -14.54 -9.46 5.07
C GLN A 97 -14.43 -8.99 3.62
N HIS A 98 -15.54 -8.48 3.08
CA HIS A 98 -15.53 -7.74 1.83
C HIS A 98 -14.95 -6.32 2.03
N TYR A 99 -14.04 -5.92 1.15
CA TYR A 99 -13.52 -4.57 1.03
C TYR A 99 -14.09 -3.89 -0.22
N ASP A 100 -14.45 -2.62 -0.13
CA ASP A 100 -14.81 -1.87 -1.32
C ASP A 100 -13.57 -1.50 -2.15
N LEU A 101 -12.39 -1.50 -1.53
CA LEU A 101 -11.11 -1.23 -2.18
C LEU A 101 -9.97 -1.95 -1.45
N ILE A 102 -9.05 -2.53 -2.22
CA ILE A 102 -7.73 -2.93 -1.75
C ILE A 102 -6.67 -2.18 -2.56
N ILE A 103 -5.65 -1.66 -1.89
CA ILE A 103 -4.49 -1.02 -2.51
C ILE A 103 -3.23 -1.83 -2.15
N THR A 104 -2.35 -2.10 -3.12
CA THR A 104 -1.11 -2.86 -2.89
C THR A 104 0.03 -2.42 -3.82
N HIS A 105 1.21 -3.00 -3.62
CA HIS A 105 2.38 -2.80 -4.45
C HIS A 105 2.20 -3.22 -5.91
N HIS A 106 3.04 -2.66 -6.78
CA HIS A 106 3.24 -3.08 -8.16
C HIS A 106 4.00 -4.41 -8.23
N PRO A 107 3.66 -5.33 -9.16
CA PRO A 107 4.37 -6.62 -9.29
C PRO A 107 5.87 -6.53 -9.59
N GLN A 108 6.33 -5.37 -10.03
CA GLN A 108 7.75 -5.07 -10.30
C GLN A 108 8.36 -4.09 -9.28
N GLY A 109 7.62 -3.74 -8.23
CA GLY A 109 7.96 -2.67 -7.28
C GLY A 109 7.71 -1.27 -7.82
N GLU A 110 7.73 -0.29 -6.92
CA GLU A 110 7.54 1.14 -7.22
C GLU A 110 8.87 1.83 -7.57
N TYR A 111 9.97 1.24 -7.10
CA TYR A 111 11.31 1.78 -7.24
C TYR A 111 12.37 0.74 -6.95
N THR A 112 13.55 0.93 -7.55
CA THR A 112 14.65 -0.03 -7.53
C THR A 112 14.11 -1.48 -7.62
N ARG A 113 14.71 -2.47 -6.97
CA ARG A 113 14.10 -3.81 -6.92
C ARG A 113 13.96 -4.22 -5.47
N HIS A 114 12.73 -4.18 -4.96
CA HIS A 114 12.39 -4.62 -3.61
C HIS A 114 11.60 -5.92 -3.69
N ARG A 115 12.27 -7.03 -3.35
CA ARG A 115 11.68 -8.38 -3.50
C ARG A 115 10.35 -8.51 -2.77
N ARG A 116 10.27 -7.96 -1.56
CA ARG A 116 9.09 -8.03 -0.70
C ARG A 116 7.89 -7.28 -1.30
N HIS A 117 8.08 -6.13 -1.93
CA HIS A 117 7.04 -5.43 -2.69
C HIS A 117 6.44 -6.30 -3.79
N GLU A 118 7.30 -6.92 -4.60
CA GLU A 118 6.88 -7.81 -5.69
C GLU A 118 6.08 -9.02 -5.17
N GLU A 119 6.55 -9.64 -4.09
CA GLU A 119 5.91 -10.83 -3.49
C GLU A 119 4.56 -10.49 -2.85
N VAL A 120 4.45 -9.36 -2.13
CA VAL A 120 3.18 -8.88 -1.58
C VAL A 120 2.18 -8.60 -2.70
N SER A 121 2.62 -7.92 -3.77
CA SER A 121 1.78 -7.63 -4.92
C SER A 121 1.21 -8.91 -5.56
N ARG A 122 2.09 -9.89 -5.86
CA ARG A 122 1.69 -11.18 -6.42
C ARG A 122 0.71 -11.92 -5.52
N ALA A 123 0.98 -11.98 -4.22
CA ALA A 123 0.11 -12.66 -3.26
C ALA A 123 -1.29 -12.01 -3.22
N VAL A 124 -1.38 -10.67 -3.16
CA VAL A 124 -2.68 -9.97 -3.14
C VAL A 124 -3.48 -10.24 -4.43
N ILE A 125 -2.84 -10.14 -5.61
CA ILE A 125 -3.50 -10.41 -6.89
C ILE A 125 -3.98 -11.86 -6.96
N ALA A 126 -3.14 -12.83 -6.57
CA ALA A 126 -3.47 -14.25 -6.58
C ALA A 126 -4.64 -14.58 -5.62
N LEU A 127 -4.63 -14.02 -4.41
CA LEU A 127 -5.70 -14.20 -3.42
C LEU A 127 -7.03 -13.61 -3.89
N TRP A 128 -7.00 -12.43 -4.51
CA TRP A 128 -8.21 -11.81 -5.08
C TRP A 128 -8.76 -12.62 -6.26
N ALA A 129 -7.89 -13.08 -7.17
CA ALA A 129 -8.27 -13.94 -8.28
C ALA A 129 -8.83 -15.30 -7.85
N ALA A 130 -8.33 -15.85 -6.74
CA ALA A 130 -8.82 -17.08 -6.13
C ALA A 130 -10.09 -16.88 -5.28
N GLY A 131 -10.57 -15.65 -5.10
CA GLY A 131 -11.72 -15.32 -4.25
C GLY A 131 -11.48 -15.55 -2.75
N LYS A 132 -10.22 -15.63 -2.32
CA LYS A 132 -9.83 -15.74 -0.89
C LYS A 132 -9.74 -14.39 -0.20
N LEU A 133 -9.49 -13.34 -0.99
CA LEU A 133 -9.56 -11.94 -0.59
C LEU A 133 -10.71 -11.31 -1.38
N GLU A 134 -11.73 -10.78 -0.70
CA GLU A 134 -12.93 -10.26 -1.35
C GLU A 134 -12.84 -8.73 -1.46
N ALA A 135 -12.84 -8.22 -2.69
CA ALA A 135 -12.85 -6.78 -2.94
C ALA A 135 -13.62 -6.40 -4.20
N THR A 136 -14.27 -5.23 -4.19
CA THR A 136 -14.90 -4.63 -5.38
C THR A 136 -13.85 -4.16 -6.39
N GLU A 137 -12.77 -3.54 -5.91
CA GLU A 137 -11.69 -2.99 -6.74
C GLU A 137 -10.33 -3.30 -6.11
N LEU A 138 -9.34 -3.52 -6.98
CA LEU A 138 -7.92 -3.58 -6.61
C LEU A 138 -7.18 -2.44 -7.30
N TRP A 139 -6.49 -1.63 -6.50
CA TRP A 139 -5.58 -0.60 -6.97
C TRP A 139 -4.15 -1.03 -6.70
N VAL A 140 -3.29 -0.79 -7.66
CA VAL A 140 -1.87 -1.14 -7.60
C VAL A 140 -1.05 0.12 -7.78
N PHE A 141 -0.07 0.37 -6.92
CA PHE A 141 0.81 1.54 -7.03
C PHE A 141 1.41 1.66 -8.44
N ALA A 142 1.49 2.89 -8.96
CA ALA A 142 1.99 3.16 -10.31
C ALA A 142 3.09 4.23 -10.25
N TYR A 143 4.32 3.77 -9.98
CA TYR A 143 5.51 4.62 -9.89
C TYR A 143 6.66 3.99 -10.68
N GLU A 144 7.63 4.82 -11.07
CA GLU A 144 8.84 4.37 -11.73
C GLU A 144 10.02 5.30 -11.41
N ASP A 145 11.25 4.80 -11.49
CA ASP A 145 12.46 5.52 -11.09
C ASP A 145 13.52 5.60 -12.20
N GLY A 146 13.13 5.31 -13.44
CA GLY A 146 14.03 5.30 -14.59
C GLY A 146 15.19 4.31 -14.46
N GLN A 147 14.99 3.18 -13.80
CA GLN A 147 16.07 2.24 -13.44
C GLN A 147 17.11 2.91 -12.53
N ARG A 148 16.61 3.57 -11.47
CA ARG A 148 17.39 4.34 -10.48
C ARG A 148 18.05 5.62 -11.01
N ALA A 149 17.55 6.15 -12.14
CA ALA A 149 18.04 7.41 -12.69
C ALA A 149 17.54 8.63 -11.92
N TYR A 150 16.39 8.52 -11.26
CA TYR A 150 15.76 9.56 -10.45
C TYR A 150 15.03 8.95 -9.24
N TYR A 151 14.53 9.82 -8.36
CA TYR A 151 13.62 9.40 -7.31
C TYR A 151 12.28 8.95 -7.91
N PRO A 152 11.59 7.97 -7.32
CA PRO A 152 10.34 7.45 -7.87
C PRO A 152 9.31 8.53 -8.17
N GLU A 153 8.81 8.54 -9.40
CA GLU A 153 7.79 9.46 -9.88
C GLU A 153 6.48 8.73 -10.16
N ALA A 154 5.35 9.37 -9.85
CA ALA A 154 4.03 8.83 -10.14
C ALA A 154 3.78 8.80 -11.65
N VAL A 155 3.34 7.67 -12.20
CA VAL A 155 3.15 7.48 -13.65
C VAL A 155 1.91 8.25 -14.12
N PRO A 156 2.03 9.31 -14.96
CA PRO A 156 0.89 10.14 -15.36
C PRO A 156 -0.15 9.43 -16.24
N GLN A 157 0.24 8.32 -16.87
CA GLN A 157 -0.62 7.50 -17.72
C GLN A 157 -1.34 6.38 -16.96
N ALA A 158 -1.16 6.30 -15.64
CA ALA A 158 -1.89 5.37 -14.78
C ALA A 158 -3.40 5.60 -14.86
N THR A 159 -4.20 4.59 -14.50
CA THR A 159 -5.66 4.70 -14.47
C THR A 159 -6.13 5.84 -13.58
N ILE A 160 -5.46 6.02 -12.44
CA ILE A 160 -5.62 7.16 -11.56
C ILE A 160 -4.26 7.87 -11.47
N TYR A 161 -4.27 9.18 -11.66
CA TYR A 161 -3.16 10.07 -11.37
C TYR A 161 -3.73 11.32 -10.69
N HIS A 162 -3.35 11.54 -9.43
CA HIS A 162 -3.87 12.62 -8.61
C HIS A 162 -2.73 13.43 -8.00
N VAL A 163 -2.60 14.68 -8.43
CA VAL A 163 -1.72 15.65 -7.78
C VAL A 163 -2.34 16.04 -6.44
N LEU A 164 -1.61 15.80 -5.35
CA LEU A 164 -2.11 16.05 -4.01
C LEU A 164 -2.27 17.55 -3.76
N GLU A 165 -3.38 17.91 -3.11
CA GLU A 165 -3.53 19.25 -2.57
C GLU A 165 -2.38 19.55 -1.60
N LYS A 166 -1.90 20.81 -1.62
CA LYS A 166 -0.73 21.22 -0.84
C LYS A 166 -0.84 20.84 0.64
N GLU A 167 -2.01 21.03 1.24
CA GLU A 167 -2.22 20.70 2.65
C GLU A 167 -2.17 19.19 2.93
N ILE A 168 -2.73 18.38 2.02
CA ILE A 168 -2.67 16.92 2.10
C ILE A 168 -1.23 16.43 1.94
N TRP A 169 -0.50 16.95 0.95
CA TRP A 169 0.91 16.60 0.75
C TRP A 169 1.77 17.03 1.95
N GLN A 170 1.57 18.23 2.49
CA GLN A 170 2.31 18.70 3.67
C GLN A 170 2.07 17.80 4.89
N ARG A 171 0.82 17.33 5.09
CA ARG A 171 0.51 16.37 6.15
C ARG A 171 1.19 15.03 5.90
N LYS A 172 1.11 14.49 4.69
CA LYS A 172 1.81 13.26 4.27
C LYS A 172 3.32 13.37 4.51
N TYR A 173 3.94 14.45 4.05
CA TYR A 173 5.36 14.72 4.24
C TYR A 173 5.76 14.81 5.72
N ALA A 174 4.94 15.47 6.56
CA ALA A 174 5.17 15.53 8.00
C ALA A 174 5.05 14.17 8.69
N LEU A 175 4.24 13.23 8.17
CA LEU A 175 4.21 11.86 8.69
C LEU A 175 5.52 11.14 8.39
N MET A 176 6.03 11.26 7.16
CA MET A 176 7.32 10.69 6.77
C MET A 176 8.48 11.27 7.61
N THR A 177 8.55 12.59 7.74
CA THR A 177 9.69 13.22 8.42
C THR A 177 9.55 13.24 9.94
N ASN A 178 8.44 13.74 10.47
CA ASN A 178 8.31 13.96 11.92
C ASN A 178 7.85 12.71 12.67
N THR A 179 7.10 11.81 12.04
CA THR A 179 6.52 10.64 12.72
C THR A 179 7.32 9.37 12.48
N TYR A 180 7.64 9.06 11.22
CA TYR A 180 8.62 8.01 10.90
C TYR A 180 10.07 8.43 11.22
N GLY A 181 10.35 9.73 11.32
CA GLY A 181 11.65 10.23 11.73
C GLY A 181 12.68 10.27 10.60
N PHE A 182 12.26 10.17 9.34
CA PHE A 182 13.16 10.31 8.20
C PHE A 182 13.67 11.75 8.13
N ARG A 183 14.98 11.90 7.98
CA ARG A 183 15.60 13.23 7.87
C ARG A 183 15.19 13.88 6.55
N GLU A 184 15.08 15.20 6.51
CA GLU A 184 14.71 15.93 5.29
C GLU A 184 15.70 15.71 4.13
N ASP A 185 16.95 15.34 4.44
CA ASP A 185 17.99 14.99 3.47
C ASP A 185 18.07 13.48 3.17
N SER A 186 17.12 12.67 3.66
CA SER A 186 17.04 11.23 3.40
C SER A 186 16.34 10.92 2.07
N TRP A 187 16.52 9.67 1.61
CA TRP A 187 15.89 9.18 0.39
C TRP A 187 14.36 9.18 0.50
N GLU A 188 13.81 8.77 1.65
CA GLU A 188 12.36 8.67 1.89
C GLU A 188 11.70 10.05 1.87
N ALA A 189 12.34 11.04 2.50
CA ALA A 189 11.86 12.42 2.46
C ALA A 189 11.93 13.00 1.04
N ALA A 190 13.05 12.82 0.34
CA ALA A 190 13.21 13.31 -1.04
C ALA A 190 12.26 12.61 -2.03
N THR A 191 11.93 11.34 -1.79
CA THR A 191 11.04 10.54 -2.64
C THR A 191 9.57 10.88 -2.45
N THR A 192 9.17 11.45 -1.30
CA THR A 192 7.75 11.64 -0.96
C THR A 192 6.99 12.39 -2.07
N PRO A 193 6.19 11.69 -2.89
CA PRO A 193 5.79 12.22 -4.19
C PRO A 193 4.66 13.23 -4.06
N LEU A 194 4.66 14.23 -4.94
CA LEU A 194 3.62 15.28 -5.01
C LEU A 194 2.30 14.77 -5.61
N ALA A 195 2.33 13.67 -6.34
CA ALA A 195 1.18 13.01 -6.90
C ALA A 195 1.15 11.54 -6.46
N GLU A 196 -0.04 10.97 -6.40
CA GLU A 196 -0.25 9.54 -6.21
C GLU A 196 -0.91 8.94 -7.45
N ALA A 197 -0.45 7.77 -7.85
CA ALA A 197 -0.91 7.11 -9.05
C ALA A 197 -1.15 5.61 -8.83
N PHE A 198 -2.18 5.10 -9.51
CA PHE A 198 -2.63 3.71 -9.35
C PHE A 198 -3.14 3.12 -10.68
N TRP A 199 -2.77 1.87 -10.94
CA TRP A 199 -3.48 1.01 -11.90
C TRP A 199 -4.69 0.40 -11.22
N CYS A 200 -5.87 0.50 -11.84
CA CYS A 200 -7.11 0.07 -11.21
C CYS A 200 -7.75 -1.09 -11.95
N PHE A 201 -8.19 -2.10 -11.20
CA PHE A 201 -8.83 -3.30 -11.71
C PHE A 201 -10.18 -3.47 -11.02
N HIS A 202 -11.21 -3.81 -11.81
CA HIS A 202 -12.57 -4.08 -11.31
C HIS A 202 -12.92 -5.58 -11.40
N HIS A 203 -12.10 -6.35 -12.10
CA HIS A 203 -12.26 -7.79 -12.26
C HIS A 203 -10.96 -8.52 -11.90
N PRO A 204 -10.99 -9.54 -11.03
CA PRO A 204 -9.79 -10.24 -10.59
C PRO A 204 -8.97 -10.85 -11.73
N GLN A 205 -9.65 -11.30 -12.79
CA GLN A 205 -8.98 -11.91 -13.93
C GLN A 205 -8.22 -10.90 -14.80
N GLU A 206 -8.59 -9.62 -14.78
CA GLU A 206 -7.84 -8.58 -15.48
C GLU A 206 -6.49 -8.35 -14.79
N ALA A 207 -6.49 -8.25 -13.46
CA ALA A 207 -5.26 -8.11 -12.66
C ALA A 207 -4.36 -9.34 -12.79
N LEU A 208 -4.92 -10.55 -12.75
CA LEU A 208 -4.15 -11.79 -12.92
C LEU A 208 -3.53 -11.88 -14.32
N GLN A 209 -4.29 -11.57 -15.37
CA GLN A 209 -3.78 -11.57 -16.74
C GLN A 209 -2.66 -10.53 -16.90
N TRP A 210 -2.84 -9.33 -16.35
CA TRP A 210 -1.82 -8.30 -16.34
C TRP A 210 -0.53 -8.75 -15.64
N LEU A 211 -0.64 -9.38 -14.47
CA LEU A 211 0.50 -9.96 -13.75
C LEU A 211 1.29 -10.97 -14.62
N HIS A 212 0.59 -11.83 -15.36
CA HIS A 212 1.24 -12.77 -16.28
C HIS A 212 1.97 -12.07 -17.43
N THR A 213 1.43 -10.97 -17.96
CA THR A 213 2.11 -10.21 -19.03
C THR A 213 3.42 -9.56 -18.56
N LEU A 214 3.47 -9.10 -17.31
CA LEU A 214 4.69 -8.52 -16.73
C LEU A 214 5.76 -9.60 -16.51
N SER A 215 5.34 -10.79 -16.09
CA SER A 215 6.25 -11.91 -15.84
C SER A 215 6.86 -12.49 -17.12
N ALA A 216 6.14 -12.41 -18.24
CA ALA A 216 6.63 -12.83 -19.56
C ALA A 216 7.62 -11.84 -20.20
N SER A 217 7.77 -10.64 -19.63
CA SER A 217 8.62 -9.56 -20.14
C SER A 217 9.98 -9.46 -19.42
N LEU A 218 10.26 -10.36 -18.47
CA LEU A 218 11.50 -10.49 -17.71
C LEU A 218 12.31 -11.69 -18.20
#